data_AF-A0AAN7VNF0-F1
#
_entry.id   AF-A0AAN7VNF0-F1
#
_cell.length_a   1.000
_cell.length_b   1.000
_cell.length_c   1.000
_cell.angle_alpha   90.00
_cell.angle_beta   90.00
_cell.angle_gamma   90.00
#
_symmetry.space_group_name_H-M   'P 1'
#
loop_
_entity.id
_entity.type
_entity.pdbx_description
1 polymer ?
#
loop_
_entity_poly.entity_id
_entity_poly.type
_entity_poly.pdbx_seq_one_letter_code
_entity_poly.pdbx_strand_id
1 'polypeptide(L)'
;MSDESYNTWWIVTKKQLRDLRIKDAILEKSFTSPIKDRNTAKTLIGGLFTRYSLIAQRRLTIRKLVDASIKRLNELKETLVQLDFSEYFYVDGNLIESKLIPHSVEAVDPMLMCERPLHTEDLWTAIKNGETIYVPPTPPPEEVIDANTQTLDGEGEEEEGRKSKKKVHMSEIKFRPPVIILHARTIAEIERQRIVTEACNLVQNHERARQSRIYYEDLDVQRKIRFKIAMRIYKPDATIEQRTNAAISIQKNWRGYLARRI
;
A
#
# COMPACT_ATOMS: atom_id res chain seq x y z
N MET A 1 32.40 13.80 3.49
CA MET A 1 31.90 14.96 2.70
C MET A 1 32.38 16.22 3.40
N SER A 2 32.91 17.19 2.66
CA SER A 2 33.41 18.46 3.23
C SER A 2 32.27 19.42 3.60
N ASP A 3 32.51 20.34 4.52
CA ASP A 3 31.55 21.38 4.92
C ASP A 3 31.08 22.25 3.74
N GLU A 4 31.96 22.45 2.75
CA GLU A 4 31.65 23.14 1.51
C GLU A 4 30.59 22.42 0.66
N SER A 5 30.61 21.08 0.66
CA SER A 5 29.57 20.27 0.02
C SER A 5 28.21 20.42 0.70
N TYR A 6 28.19 20.58 2.02
CA TYR A 6 26.95 20.80 2.76
C TYR A 6 26.37 22.19 2.53
N ASN A 7 27.22 23.22 2.54
CA ASN A 7 26.79 24.60 2.26
C ASN A 7 26.21 24.74 0.85
N THR A 8 26.86 24.13 -0.15
CA THR A 8 26.33 24.12 -1.52
C THR A 8 25.00 23.38 -1.61
N TRP A 9 24.86 22.22 -0.97
CA TRP A 9 23.59 21.49 -0.90
C TRP A 9 22.48 22.29 -0.23
N TRP A 10 22.76 22.95 0.90
CA TRP A 10 21.82 23.81 1.59
C TRP A 10 21.34 24.97 0.70
N ILE A 11 22.27 25.69 0.06
CA ILE A 11 21.95 26.82 -0.82
C ILE A 11 21.08 26.37 -2.00
N VAL A 12 21.45 25.26 -2.65
CA VAL A 12 20.72 24.70 -3.78
C VAL A 12 19.31 24.25 -3.36
N THR A 13 19.19 23.50 -2.25
CA THR A 13 17.90 23.03 -1.73
C THR A 13 16.99 24.19 -1.35
N LYS A 14 17.54 25.20 -0.65
CA LYS A 14 16.81 26.40 -0.24
C LYS A 14 16.34 27.22 -1.45
N LYS A 15 17.11 27.27 -2.54
CA LYS A 15 16.69 27.92 -3.79
C LYS A 15 15.56 27.12 -4.46
N GLN A 16 15.74 25.81 -4.61
CA GLN A 16 14.73 24.93 -5.21
C GLN A 16 13.39 24.99 -4.48
N LEU A 17 13.41 24.97 -3.14
CA LEU A 17 12.19 25.09 -2.33
C LEU A 17 11.50 26.45 -2.50
N ARG A 18 12.28 27.54 -2.61
CA ARG A 18 11.73 28.88 -2.90
C ARG A 18 11.06 28.93 -4.27
N ASP A 19 11.73 28.42 -5.30
CA ASP A 19 11.20 28.39 -6.66
C ASP A 19 9.93 27.52 -6.74
N LEU A 20 9.90 26.40 -6.01
CA LEU A 20 8.71 25.56 -5.87
C LEU A 20 7.57 26.29 -5.20
N ARG A 21 7.84 26.98 -4.09
CA ARG A 21 6.82 27.74 -3.36
C ARG A 21 6.22 28.87 -4.19
N ILE A 22 7.00 29.49 -5.07
CA ILE A 22 6.48 30.48 -6.02
C ILE A 22 5.51 29.81 -7.00
N LYS A 23 5.87 28.65 -7.57
CA LYS A 23 5.00 27.90 -8.49
C LYS A 23 3.72 27.43 -7.80
N ASP A 24 3.84 26.95 -6.57
CA ASP A 24 2.73 26.51 -5.74
C ASP A 24 1.76 27.67 -5.46
N ALA A 25 2.28 28.84 -5.05
CA ALA A 25 1.46 30.03 -4.85
C ALA A 25 0.80 30.55 -6.13
N ILE A 26 1.45 30.40 -7.30
CA ILE A 26 0.84 30.72 -8.60
C ILE A 26 -0.30 29.74 -8.88
N LEU A 27 -0.09 28.44 -8.61
CA LEU A 27 -1.09 27.41 -8.77
C LEU A 27 -2.32 27.72 -7.89
N GLU A 28 -2.11 27.97 -6.60
CA GLU A 28 -3.17 28.35 -5.64
C GLU A 28 -4.00 29.55 -6.11
N LYS A 29 -3.33 30.61 -6.58
CA LYS A 29 -4.03 31.79 -7.13
C LYS A 29 -4.81 31.48 -8.40
N SER A 30 -4.30 30.57 -9.24
CA SER A 30 -4.97 30.16 -10.47
C SER A 30 -6.27 29.38 -10.22
N PHE A 31 -6.44 28.78 -9.03
CA PHE A 31 -7.65 28.05 -8.63
C PHE A 31 -8.80 28.93 -8.13
N THR A 32 -8.84 30.22 -8.49
CA THR A 32 -9.97 31.12 -8.14
C THR A 32 -11.32 30.56 -8.65
N SER A 33 -11.30 29.70 -9.68
CA SER A 33 -12.42 28.89 -10.13
C SER A 33 -12.07 27.40 -10.15
N PRO A 34 -13.00 26.48 -9.83
CA PRO A 34 -12.73 25.05 -9.85
C PRO A 34 -12.33 24.57 -11.25
N ILE A 35 -11.21 23.85 -11.35
CA ILE A 35 -10.80 23.22 -12.61
C ILE A 35 -11.85 22.17 -12.99
N LYS A 36 -12.38 22.28 -14.20
CA LYS A 36 -13.40 21.36 -14.72
C LYS A 36 -12.83 19.97 -15.02
N ASP A 37 -11.60 19.92 -15.51
CA ASP A 37 -10.95 18.69 -15.96
C ASP A 37 -10.10 18.05 -14.85
N ARG A 38 -10.61 16.96 -14.27
CA ARG A 38 -9.93 16.18 -13.23
C ARG A 38 -8.50 15.78 -13.60
N ASN A 39 -8.27 15.32 -14.83
CA ASN A 39 -6.95 14.87 -15.29
C ASN A 39 -5.93 16.02 -15.30
N THR A 40 -6.35 17.22 -15.70
CA THR A 40 -5.44 18.38 -15.73
C THR A 40 -5.05 18.80 -14.31
N ALA A 41 -6.02 18.82 -13.39
CA ALA A 41 -5.77 19.09 -11.97
C ALA A 41 -4.84 18.03 -11.37
N LYS A 42 -5.03 16.75 -11.71
CA LYS A 42 -4.12 15.66 -11.31
C LYS A 42 -2.69 15.88 -11.82
N THR A 43 -2.51 16.24 -13.09
CA THR A 43 -1.17 16.50 -13.65
C THR A 43 -0.52 17.72 -12.98
N LEU A 44 -1.27 18.78 -12.71
CA LEU A 44 -0.75 19.99 -12.07
C LEU A 44 -0.32 19.73 -10.62
N ILE A 45 -1.20 19.14 -9.81
CA ILE A 45 -0.94 18.83 -8.40
C ILE A 45 0.12 17.71 -8.30
N GLY A 46 0.03 16.68 -9.15
CA GLY A 46 1.02 15.61 -9.25
C GLY A 46 2.41 16.15 -9.58
N GLY A 47 2.51 17.15 -10.46
CA GLY A 47 3.78 17.79 -10.79
C GLY A 47 4.42 18.54 -9.61
N LEU A 48 3.63 19.17 -8.75
CA LEU A 48 4.13 19.74 -7.49
C LEU A 48 4.53 18.63 -6.52
N PHE A 49 3.68 17.63 -6.34
CA PHE A 49 3.92 16.48 -5.46
C PHE A 49 5.25 15.79 -5.76
N THR A 50 5.53 15.48 -7.03
CA THR A 50 6.80 14.89 -7.48
C THR A 50 8.01 15.75 -7.12
N ARG A 51 7.91 17.07 -7.23
CA ARG A 51 9.05 17.95 -6.95
C ARG A 51 9.29 18.11 -5.45
N TYR A 52 8.23 18.12 -4.65
CA TYR A 52 8.35 18.10 -3.19
C TYR A 52 8.91 16.77 -2.68
N SER A 53 8.56 15.63 -3.29
CA SER A 53 9.06 14.31 -2.88
C SER A 53 10.57 14.19 -3.02
N LEU A 54 11.14 14.74 -4.10
CA LEU A 54 12.59 14.78 -4.32
C LEU A 54 13.34 15.63 -3.28
N ILE A 55 12.71 16.66 -2.72
CA ILE A 55 13.30 17.45 -1.64
C ILE A 55 13.20 16.70 -0.32
N ALA A 56 12.08 16.02 -0.07
CA ALA A 56 11.86 15.23 1.13
C ALA A 56 12.87 14.07 1.29
N GLN A 57 13.40 13.54 0.18
CA GLN A 57 14.43 12.49 0.18
C GLN A 57 15.85 12.99 0.56
N ARG A 58 16.03 14.30 0.86
CA ARG A 58 17.35 14.85 1.21
C ARG A 58 17.69 14.62 2.69
N ARG A 59 19.00 14.54 2.96
CA ARG A 59 19.57 14.20 4.27
C ARG A 59 19.12 15.15 5.41
N LEU A 60 19.16 14.61 6.63
CA LEU A 60 18.82 15.28 7.90
C LEU A 60 19.58 16.59 8.16
N THR A 61 20.73 16.84 7.54
CA THR A 61 21.46 18.12 7.69
C THR A 61 20.62 19.33 7.27
N ILE A 62 19.56 19.10 6.48
CA ILE A 62 18.62 20.12 6.03
C ILE A 62 17.21 19.92 6.64
N ARG A 63 17.13 19.33 7.84
CA ARG A 63 15.88 18.89 8.50
C ARG A 63 14.75 19.90 8.45
N LYS A 64 14.99 21.16 8.80
CA LYS A 64 13.92 22.19 8.79
C LYS A 64 13.28 22.40 7.42
N LEU A 65 14.06 22.34 6.33
CA LEU A 65 13.53 22.48 4.98
C LEU A 65 12.84 21.19 4.52
N VAL A 66 13.39 20.04 4.92
CA VAL A 66 12.79 18.72 4.66
C VAL A 66 11.43 18.58 5.37
N ASP A 67 11.34 18.91 6.66
CA ASP A 67 10.10 18.85 7.43
C ASP A 67 9.02 19.76 6.84
N ALA A 68 9.40 20.98 6.41
CA ALA A 68 8.47 21.88 5.72
C ALA A 68 7.99 21.31 4.38
N SER A 69 8.88 20.66 3.62
CA SER A 69 8.52 20.00 2.35
C SER A 69 7.61 18.79 2.57
N ILE A 70 7.83 18.02 3.63
CA ILE A 70 7.01 16.84 3.98
C ILE A 70 5.59 17.27 4.36
N LYS A 71 5.45 18.33 5.17
CA LYS A 71 4.13 18.87 5.53
C LYS A 71 3.33 19.25 4.29
N ARG A 72 3.93 20.05 3.39
CA ARG A 72 3.27 20.45 2.14
C ARG A 72 3.00 19.25 1.22
N LEU A 73 3.90 18.28 1.18
CA LEU A 73 3.71 17.05 0.42
C LEU A 73 2.52 16.23 0.93
N ASN A 74 2.28 16.17 2.24
CA ASN A 74 1.11 15.52 2.81
C ASN A 74 -0.19 16.26 2.46
N GLU A 75 -0.21 17.59 2.50
CA GLU A 75 -1.35 18.38 2.03
C GLU A 75 -1.66 18.08 0.54
N LEU A 76 -0.64 18.07 -0.32
CA LEU A 76 -0.80 17.73 -1.73
C LEU A 76 -1.28 16.28 -1.93
N LYS A 77 -0.79 15.34 -1.12
CA LYS A 77 -1.27 13.95 -1.10
C LYS A 77 -2.76 13.91 -0.80
N GLU A 78 -3.20 14.57 0.27
CA GLU A 78 -4.62 14.61 0.65
C GLU A 78 -5.48 15.17 -0.49
N THR A 79 -5.04 16.24 -1.14
CA THR A 79 -5.76 16.78 -2.31
C THR A 79 -5.83 15.81 -3.48
N LEU A 80 -4.75 15.06 -3.77
CA LEU A 80 -4.73 14.02 -4.81
C LEU A 80 -5.66 12.85 -4.47
N VAL A 81 -5.68 12.44 -3.21
CA VAL A 81 -6.57 11.38 -2.72
C VAL A 81 -8.03 11.81 -2.84
N GLN A 82 -8.36 13.06 -2.49
CA GLN A 82 -9.71 13.61 -2.67
C GLN A 82 -10.11 13.70 -4.14
N LEU A 83 -9.17 14.08 -5.00
CA LEU A 83 -9.41 14.19 -6.43
C LEU A 83 -9.63 12.81 -7.07
N ASP A 84 -8.88 11.79 -6.62
CA ASP A 84 -8.95 10.45 -7.19
C ASP A 84 -9.90 9.47 -6.47
N PHE A 85 -10.35 9.80 -5.26
CA PHE A 85 -11.02 8.91 -4.31
C PHE A 85 -10.26 7.60 -4.08
N SER A 86 -8.92 7.68 -4.10
CA SER A 86 -8.02 6.54 -3.98
C SER A 86 -6.77 6.98 -3.24
N GLU A 87 -6.34 6.18 -2.27
CA GLU A 87 -5.04 6.37 -1.60
C GLU A 87 -3.86 6.15 -2.54
N TYR A 88 -4.08 5.39 -3.61
CA TYR A 88 -3.11 5.09 -4.65
C TYR A 88 -3.33 6.00 -5.84
N PHE A 89 -2.33 6.83 -6.15
CA PHE A 89 -2.31 7.66 -7.34
C PHE A 89 -0.96 7.51 -8.07
N TYR A 90 -1.04 7.35 -9.39
CA TYR A 90 0.13 7.25 -10.25
C TYR A 90 0.49 8.63 -10.81
N VAL A 91 1.77 8.96 -10.73
CA VAL A 91 2.32 10.28 -11.11
C VAL A 91 3.35 10.11 -12.24
N ASP A 92 3.26 9.01 -12.98
CA ASP A 92 4.25 8.59 -13.98
C ASP A 92 4.44 9.64 -15.08
N GLY A 93 3.36 10.27 -15.55
CA GLY A 93 3.43 11.34 -16.54
C GLY A 93 4.32 12.50 -16.08
N ASN A 94 4.16 12.95 -14.83
CA ASN A 94 4.97 14.03 -14.27
C ASN A 94 6.41 13.61 -13.95
N LEU A 95 6.63 12.35 -13.59
CA LEU A 95 7.97 11.78 -13.43
C LEU A 95 8.73 11.78 -14.77
N ILE A 96 8.05 11.39 -15.85
CA ILE A 96 8.58 11.40 -17.22
C ILE A 96 8.88 12.84 -17.66
N GLU A 97 7.96 13.79 -17.44
CA GLU A 97 8.17 15.21 -17.74
C GLU A 97 9.36 15.80 -16.98
N SER A 98 9.57 15.35 -15.73
CA SER A 98 10.70 15.76 -14.90
C SER A 98 12.02 15.10 -15.31
N LYS A 99 12.01 14.21 -16.32
CA LYS A 99 13.18 13.48 -16.85
C LYS A 99 13.95 12.72 -15.77
N LEU A 100 13.23 12.20 -14.79
CA LEU A 100 13.82 11.42 -13.70
C LEU A 100 14.10 10.00 -14.16
N ILE A 101 15.23 9.46 -13.71
CA ILE A 101 15.63 8.06 -13.94
C ILE A 101 15.10 7.23 -12.77
N PRO A 102 14.75 5.94 -12.94
CA PRO A 102 14.29 5.09 -11.83
C PRO A 102 15.16 5.18 -10.56
N HIS A 103 16.48 5.11 -10.71
CA HIS A 103 17.47 5.29 -9.62
C HIS A 103 17.35 6.62 -8.84
N SER A 104 16.77 7.66 -9.44
CA SER A 104 16.57 8.97 -8.80
C SER A 104 15.21 9.11 -8.11
N VAL A 105 14.31 8.14 -8.30
CA VAL A 105 12.96 8.11 -7.74
C VAL A 105 12.83 6.99 -6.70
N GLU A 106 13.65 5.94 -6.82
CA GLU A 106 13.72 4.84 -5.86
C GLU A 106 13.81 5.37 -4.44
N ALA A 107 12.85 4.95 -3.61
CA ALA A 107 12.89 5.21 -2.18
C ALA A 107 14.09 4.46 -1.62
N VAL A 108 15.15 5.20 -1.31
CA VAL A 108 16.28 4.69 -0.54
C VAL A 108 15.71 4.14 0.78
N ASP A 109 16.11 2.92 1.14
CA ASP A 109 15.63 2.19 2.32
C ASP A 109 15.38 3.13 3.51
N PRO A 110 14.15 3.17 4.08
CA PRO A 110 13.84 4.02 5.23
C PRO A 110 14.83 3.88 6.38
N MET A 111 15.45 2.70 6.56
CA MET A 111 16.48 2.47 7.58
C MET A 111 17.78 3.25 7.34
N LEU A 112 18.06 3.69 6.11
CA LEU A 112 19.22 4.53 5.79
C LEU A 112 18.98 6.01 6.10
N MET A 113 17.71 6.41 6.28
CA MET A 113 17.31 7.81 6.52
C MET A 113 16.91 8.07 7.98
N CYS A 114 16.53 7.04 8.73
CA CYS A 114 16.30 7.14 10.17
C CYS A 114 17.63 7.08 10.93
N GLU A 115 17.81 7.94 11.92
CA GLU A 115 18.84 7.73 12.94
C GLU A 115 18.56 6.38 13.60
N ARG A 116 19.59 5.52 13.73
CA ARG A 116 19.45 4.32 14.55
C ARG A 116 19.07 4.77 15.96
N PRO A 117 17.96 4.31 16.54
CA PRO A 117 17.65 4.64 17.92
C PRO A 117 18.82 4.20 18.81
N LEU A 118 19.24 5.01 19.78
CA LEU A 118 20.35 4.66 20.68
C LEU A 118 20.17 3.25 21.27
N HIS A 119 18.94 2.94 21.66
CA HIS A 119 18.56 1.66 22.23
C HIS A 119 18.76 0.45 21.29
N THR A 120 18.76 0.63 19.96
CA THR A 120 19.04 -0.50 19.05
C THR A 120 20.49 -0.96 19.08
N GLU A 121 21.46 -0.07 19.32
CA GLU A 121 22.86 -0.48 19.52
C GLU A 121 23.03 -1.21 20.86
N ASP A 122 22.33 -0.74 21.90
CA ASP A 122 22.26 -1.39 23.21
C ASP A 122 21.61 -2.79 23.12
N LEU A 123 20.52 -2.93 22.36
CA LEU A 123 19.88 -4.22 22.08
C LEU A 123 20.80 -5.14 21.26
N TRP A 124 21.52 -4.60 20.27
CA TRP A 124 22.45 -5.39 19.46
C TRP A 124 23.65 -5.90 20.26
N THR A 125 24.14 -5.09 21.20
CA THR A 125 25.20 -5.49 22.13
C THR A 125 24.68 -6.51 23.15
N ALA A 126 23.47 -6.35 23.69
CA ALA A 126 22.81 -7.34 24.53
C ALA A 126 22.64 -8.70 23.83
N ILE A 127 22.20 -8.70 22.56
CA ILE A 127 22.10 -9.93 21.74
C ILE A 127 23.47 -10.57 21.52
N LYS A 128 24.51 -9.78 21.21
CA LYS A 128 25.89 -10.27 21.10
C LYS A 128 26.40 -10.89 22.41
N ASN A 129 25.97 -10.35 23.54
CA ASN A 129 26.29 -10.83 24.87
C ASN A 129 25.44 -12.05 25.29
N GLY A 130 24.50 -12.49 24.45
CA GLY A 130 23.69 -13.69 24.66
C GLY A 130 22.41 -13.47 25.47
N GLU A 131 21.98 -12.23 25.67
CA GLU A 131 20.76 -11.91 26.42
C GLU A 131 19.50 -12.17 25.57
N THR A 132 18.49 -12.83 26.17
CA THR A 132 17.23 -13.15 25.49
C THR A 132 16.22 -12.01 25.67
N ILE A 133 15.74 -11.46 24.55
CA ILE A 133 14.90 -10.25 24.52
C ILE A 133 13.46 -10.52 25.00
N TYR A 134 13.03 -11.78 25.00
CA TYR A 134 11.66 -12.16 25.35
C TYR A 134 11.61 -13.54 26.00
N VAL A 135 10.99 -13.61 27.18
CA VAL A 135 10.59 -14.86 27.82
C VAL A 135 9.07 -14.94 27.73
N PRO A 136 8.50 -15.95 27.04
CA PRO A 136 7.05 -16.08 26.97
C PRO A 136 6.46 -16.35 28.37
N PRO A 137 5.32 -15.76 28.72
CA PRO A 137 4.64 -16.06 29.98
C PRO A 137 4.21 -17.53 30.00
N THR A 138 4.35 -18.18 31.16
CA THR A 138 3.94 -19.58 31.35
C THR A 138 2.43 -19.73 31.13
N PRO A 139 1.99 -20.75 30.36
CA PRO A 139 0.56 -20.99 30.15
C PRO A 139 -0.13 -21.30 31.48
N PRO A 140 -1.38 -20.84 31.69
CA PRO A 140 -2.17 -21.19 32.86
C PRO A 140 -2.37 -22.72 32.95
N PRO A 141 -2.41 -23.30 34.16
CA PRO A 141 -2.63 -24.74 34.33
C PRO A 141 -3.94 -25.19 33.65
N GLU A 142 -3.88 -26.28 32.88
CA GLU A 142 -5.07 -26.92 32.31
C GLU A 142 -5.88 -27.56 33.44
N GLU A 143 -7.07 -27.02 33.74
CA GLU A 143 -8.02 -27.67 34.62
C GLU A 143 -8.68 -28.84 33.88
N VAL A 144 -8.35 -30.06 34.32
CA VAL A 144 -9.00 -31.30 33.87
C VAL A 144 -10.35 -31.38 34.58
N ILE A 145 -11.46 -31.32 33.83
CA ILE A 145 -12.81 -31.52 34.38
C ILE A 145 -13.27 -32.93 34.03
N ASP A 146 -13.43 -33.76 35.05
CA ASP A 146 -13.93 -35.13 34.96
C ASP A 146 -15.41 -35.17 34.55
N ALA A 147 -15.72 -35.96 33.53
CA ALA A 147 -17.03 -36.06 32.89
C ALA A 147 -18.06 -36.93 33.65
N ASN A 148 -18.03 -36.97 34.98
CA ASN A 148 -18.97 -37.75 35.78
C ASN A 148 -19.46 -36.95 37.00
N THR A 149 -20.47 -36.11 36.79
CA THR A 149 -21.38 -35.71 37.87
C THR A 149 -22.78 -35.63 37.29
N GLN A 150 -23.45 -36.78 37.20
CA GLN A 150 -24.90 -36.81 37.06
C GLN A 150 -25.48 -36.58 38.45
N THR A 151 -26.21 -35.46 38.58
CA THR A 151 -27.08 -35.14 39.69
C THR A 151 -28.17 -36.20 39.84
N LEU A 152 -28.27 -36.77 41.03
CA LEU A 152 -29.38 -37.59 41.51
C LEU A 152 -30.47 -36.66 42.04
N ASP A 153 -31.63 -36.67 41.39
CA ASP A 153 -32.95 -36.27 41.94
C ASP A 153 -33.93 -37.29 41.33
N GLY A 154 -34.87 -37.98 41.97
CA GLY A 154 -35.52 -37.88 43.27
C GLY A 154 -36.93 -38.51 43.08
N GLU A 155 -37.11 -39.70 43.64
CA GLU A 155 -38.31 -40.48 44.06
C GLU A 155 -39.73 -40.25 43.47
N GLY A 156 -40.45 -41.36 43.21
CA GLY A 156 -41.89 -41.45 43.00
C GLY A 156 -42.39 -42.89 42.73
N GLU A 157 -43.37 -43.33 43.53
CA GLU A 157 -43.81 -44.70 43.89
C GLU A 157 -44.53 -45.60 42.84
N GLU A 158 -44.82 -46.82 43.32
CA GLU A 158 -45.24 -48.10 42.74
C GLU A 158 -46.58 -48.17 41.97
N GLU A 159 -46.72 -49.17 41.07
CA GLU A 159 -47.87 -50.11 41.09
C GLU A 159 -47.67 -51.34 40.17
N GLU A 160 -47.99 -52.53 40.70
CA GLU A 160 -48.05 -53.81 40.00
C GLU A 160 -49.31 -53.94 39.10
N GLY A 161 -49.16 -54.51 37.89
CA GLY A 161 -50.34 -55.06 37.21
C GLY A 161 -50.26 -55.36 35.72
N ARG A 162 -50.40 -56.66 35.38
CA ARG A 162 -50.90 -57.24 34.11
C ARG A 162 -50.08 -57.07 32.82
N LYS A 163 -49.41 -58.17 32.45
CA LYS A 163 -48.89 -58.45 31.11
C LYS A 163 -50.03 -58.48 30.08
N SER A 164 -50.15 -57.41 29.29
CA SER A 164 -50.85 -57.44 28.01
C SER A 164 -49.88 -56.95 26.93
N LYS A 165 -49.62 -57.80 25.93
CA LYS A 165 -48.77 -57.46 24.78
C LYS A 165 -49.46 -56.39 23.94
N LYS A 166 -49.26 -55.11 24.28
CA LYS A 166 -49.62 -53.98 23.41
C LYS A 166 -48.58 -53.90 22.29
N LYS A 167 -49.05 -53.93 21.04
CA LYS A 167 -48.25 -53.60 19.86
C LYS A 167 -47.63 -52.22 20.08
N VAL A 168 -46.30 -52.15 20.17
CA VAL A 168 -45.57 -50.88 20.23
C VAL A 168 -45.79 -50.19 18.89
N HIS A 169 -46.67 -49.19 18.87
CA HIS A 169 -46.70 -48.25 17.76
C HIS A 169 -45.41 -47.43 17.89
N MET A 170 -44.44 -47.69 17.01
CA MET A 170 -43.26 -46.83 16.89
C MET A 170 -43.77 -45.47 16.44
N SER A 171 -43.88 -44.53 17.39
CA SER A 171 -44.04 -43.13 17.04
C SER A 171 -42.82 -42.70 16.24
N GLU A 172 -43.04 -41.98 15.14
CA GLU A 172 -41.95 -41.39 14.37
C GLU A 172 -41.05 -40.59 15.31
N ILE A 173 -39.82 -41.06 15.49
CA ILE A 173 -38.80 -40.33 16.23
C ILE A 173 -38.53 -39.07 15.42
N LYS A 174 -39.17 -37.96 15.79
CA LYS A 174 -38.90 -36.65 15.20
C LYS A 174 -37.44 -36.32 15.50
N PHE A 175 -36.60 -36.38 14.47
CA PHE A 175 -35.22 -35.96 14.55
C PHE A 175 -35.18 -34.51 15.03
N ARG A 176 -34.78 -34.32 16.30
CA ARG A 176 -34.40 -33.01 16.80
C ARG A 176 -32.89 -32.91 16.60
N PRO A 177 -32.41 -32.05 15.69
CA PRO A 177 -30.98 -31.84 15.57
C PRO A 177 -30.43 -31.45 16.95
N PRO A 178 -29.26 -31.98 17.35
CA PRO A 178 -28.68 -31.66 18.64
C PRO A 178 -28.47 -30.14 18.71
N VAL A 179 -28.95 -29.55 19.81
CA VAL A 179 -28.71 -28.12 20.07
C VAL A 179 -27.24 -27.98 20.44
N ILE A 180 -26.43 -27.59 19.46
CA ILE A 180 -25.00 -27.31 19.66
C ILE A 180 -24.92 -25.98 20.42
N ILE A 181 -24.61 -26.04 21.72
CA ILE A 181 -24.35 -24.85 22.53
C ILE A 181 -22.92 -24.40 22.20
N LEU A 182 -22.78 -23.45 21.27
CA LEU A 182 -21.49 -22.85 20.91
C LEU A 182 -21.00 -22.00 22.09
N HIS A 183 -19.86 -22.37 22.69
CA HIS A 183 -19.19 -21.55 23.69
C HIS A 183 -18.75 -20.21 23.10
N ALA A 184 -18.75 -19.14 23.91
CA ALA A 184 -18.42 -17.78 23.47
C ALA A 184 -17.08 -17.68 22.71
N ARG A 185 -16.08 -18.50 23.09
CA ARG A 185 -14.80 -18.62 22.36
C ARG A 185 -14.97 -19.14 20.92
N THR A 186 -15.79 -20.16 20.70
CA THR A 186 -16.04 -20.71 19.35
C THR A 186 -16.78 -19.72 18.45
N ILE A 187 -17.72 -18.94 19.02
CA ILE A 187 -18.43 -17.88 18.28
C ILE A 187 -17.46 -16.77 17.85
N ALA A 188 -16.54 -16.35 18.74
CA ALA A 188 -15.53 -15.35 18.42
C ALA A 188 -14.55 -15.81 17.33
N GLU A 189 -14.15 -17.09 17.33
CA GLU A 189 -13.26 -17.62 16.29
C GLU A 189 -13.97 -17.73 14.93
N ILE A 190 -15.24 -18.12 14.90
CA ILE A 190 -16.05 -18.13 13.68
C ILE A 190 -16.17 -16.72 13.10
N GLU A 191 -16.45 -15.73 13.94
CA GLU A 191 -16.56 -14.33 13.50
C GLU A 191 -15.22 -13.80 12.98
N ARG A 192 -14.11 -14.16 13.63
CA ARG A 192 -12.77 -13.83 13.14
C ARG A 192 -12.50 -14.43 11.76
N GLN A 193 -12.84 -15.71 11.54
CA GLN A 193 -12.70 -16.37 10.24
C GLN A 193 -13.58 -15.70 9.18
N ARG A 194 -14.80 -15.29 9.53
CA ARG A 194 -15.70 -14.54 8.64
C ARG A 194 -15.08 -13.20 8.21
N ILE A 195 -14.53 -12.45 9.15
CA ILE A 195 -13.87 -11.16 8.85
C ILE A 195 -12.66 -11.36 7.93
N VAL A 196 -11.82 -12.35 8.21
CA VAL A 196 -10.64 -12.64 7.39
C VAL A 196 -11.04 -13.08 5.98
N THR A 197 -12.06 -13.91 5.85
CA THR A 197 -12.56 -14.35 4.53
C THR A 197 -13.20 -13.21 3.75
N GLU A 198 -13.97 -12.33 4.40
CA GLU A 198 -14.51 -11.12 3.78
C GLU A 198 -13.39 -10.18 3.28
N ALA A 199 -12.35 -9.96 4.10
CA ALA A 199 -11.19 -9.17 3.72
C ALA A 199 -10.45 -9.79 2.52
N CYS A 200 -10.22 -11.11 2.53
CA CYS A 200 -9.62 -11.84 1.42
C CYS A 200 -10.45 -11.71 0.13
N ASN A 201 -11.78 -11.88 0.23
CA ASN A 201 -12.68 -11.75 -0.91
C ASN A 201 -12.66 -10.33 -1.49
N LEU A 202 -12.64 -9.31 -0.64
CA LEU A 202 -12.51 -7.92 -1.06
C LEU A 202 -11.22 -7.72 -1.86
N VAL A 203 -10.07 -8.11 -1.30
CA VAL A 203 -8.76 -7.98 -1.98
C VAL A 203 -8.75 -8.72 -3.32
N GLN A 204 -9.25 -9.95 -3.36
CA GLN A 204 -9.32 -10.73 -4.60
C GLN A 204 -10.23 -10.09 -5.65
N ASN A 205 -11.38 -9.55 -5.25
CA ASN A 205 -12.30 -8.87 -6.15
C ASN A 205 -11.68 -7.60 -6.74
N HIS A 206 -10.96 -6.83 -5.92
CA HIS A 206 -10.22 -5.66 -6.38
C HIS A 206 -9.11 -6.03 -7.38
N GLU A 207 -8.35 -7.10 -7.11
CA GLU A 207 -7.30 -7.56 -8.02
C GLU A 207 -7.88 -8.11 -9.33
N ARG A 208 -8.95 -8.92 -9.30
CA ARG A 208 -9.65 -9.36 -10.53
C ARG A 208 -10.16 -8.18 -11.35
N ALA A 209 -10.71 -7.16 -10.69
CA ALA A 209 -11.18 -5.94 -11.37
C ALA A 209 -10.00 -5.16 -11.97
N ARG A 210 -8.87 -5.05 -11.27
CA ARG A 210 -7.64 -4.42 -11.78
C ARG A 210 -7.12 -5.17 -13.00
N GLN A 211 -7.00 -6.49 -12.93
CA GLN A 211 -6.55 -7.34 -14.04
C GLN A 211 -7.48 -7.21 -15.25
N SER A 212 -8.80 -7.18 -15.03
CA SER A 212 -9.77 -6.98 -16.10
C SER A 212 -9.62 -5.62 -16.80
N ARG A 213 -9.34 -4.55 -16.03
CA ARG A 213 -9.07 -3.22 -16.61
C ARG A 213 -7.79 -3.20 -17.45
N ILE A 214 -6.70 -3.76 -16.92
CA ILE A 214 -5.41 -3.85 -17.65
C ILE A 214 -5.58 -4.67 -18.94
N TYR A 215 -6.28 -5.80 -18.86
CA TYR A 215 -6.56 -6.64 -20.02
C TYR A 215 -7.39 -5.90 -21.08
N TYR A 216 -8.42 -5.16 -20.67
CA TYR A 216 -9.23 -4.38 -21.60
C TYR A 216 -8.43 -3.24 -22.24
N GLU A 217 -7.56 -2.58 -21.48
CA GLU A 217 -6.65 -1.55 -22.00
C GLU A 217 -5.70 -2.13 -23.05
N ASP A 218 -5.08 -3.28 -22.78
CA ASP A 218 -4.23 -3.97 -23.76
C ASP A 218 -5.03 -4.37 -25.01
N LEU A 219 -6.23 -4.95 -24.84
CA LEU A 219 -7.12 -5.26 -25.96
C LEU A 219 -7.46 -4.02 -26.80
N ASP A 220 -7.71 -2.88 -26.17
CA ASP A 220 -8.02 -1.63 -26.87
C ASP A 220 -6.79 -1.09 -27.63
N VAL A 221 -5.61 -1.16 -27.03
CA VAL A 221 -4.33 -0.86 -27.69
C VAL A 221 -4.11 -1.76 -28.91
N GLN A 222 -4.27 -3.07 -28.75
CA GLN A 222 -4.16 -4.03 -29.85
C GLN A 222 -5.19 -3.77 -30.95
N ARG A 223 -6.43 -3.44 -30.59
CA ARG A 223 -7.49 -3.08 -31.54
C ARG A 223 -7.11 -1.84 -32.35
N LYS A 224 -6.61 -0.79 -31.69
CA LYS A 224 -6.12 0.44 -32.34
C LYS A 224 -4.95 0.17 -33.27
N ILE A 225 -4.00 -0.68 -32.87
CA ILE A 225 -2.88 -1.11 -33.70
C ILE A 225 -3.39 -1.85 -34.94
N ARG A 226 -4.25 -2.87 -34.76
CA ARG A 226 -4.84 -3.63 -35.88
C ARG A 226 -5.59 -2.73 -36.85
N PHE A 227 -6.36 -1.76 -36.34
CA PHE A 227 -7.04 -0.77 -37.17
C PHE A 227 -6.05 0.08 -37.97
N LYS A 228 -4.98 0.60 -37.35
CA LYS A 228 -3.94 1.36 -38.06
C LYS A 228 -3.23 0.52 -39.13
N ILE A 229 -3.02 -0.78 -38.87
CA ILE A 229 -2.43 -1.71 -39.84
C ILE A 229 -3.39 -1.90 -41.02
N ALA A 230 -4.67 -2.14 -40.76
CA ALA A 230 -5.70 -2.25 -41.80
C ALA A 230 -5.80 -1.00 -42.67
N MET A 231 -5.69 0.18 -42.05
CA MET A 231 -5.65 1.48 -42.74
C MET A 231 -4.31 1.79 -43.42
N ARG A 232 -3.29 0.93 -43.29
CA ARG A 232 -1.91 1.13 -43.78
C ARG A 232 -1.23 2.41 -43.26
N ILE A 233 -1.66 2.92 -42.10
CA ILE A 233 -1.10 4.10 -41.44
C ILE A 233 -0.16 3.70 -40.28
N TYR A 234 -0.16 2.43 -39.89
CA TYR A 234 0.68 1.94 -38.80
C TYR A 234 2.17 2.08 -39.13
N LYS A 235 2.89 2.83 -38.28
CA LYS A 235 4.34 2.88 -38.24
C LYS A 235 4.77 2.20 -36.95
N PRO A 236 5.61 1.15 -37.00
CA PRO A 236 6.13 0.53 -35.79
C PRO A 236 6.97 1.55 -35.01
N ASP A 237 6.91 1.43 -33.70
CA ASP A 237 7.76 2.19 -32.81
C ASP A 237 9.24 1.88 -33.10
N ALA A 238 10.11 2.89 -32.94
CA ALA A 238 11.55 2.70 -33.12
C ALA A 238 12.06 1.59 -32.18
N THR A 239 12.87 0.67 -32.71
CA THR A 239 13.49 -0.40 -31.92
C THR A 239 14.39 0.19 -30.83
N ILE A 240 14.64 -0.62 -29.79
CA ILE A 240 15.49 -0.21 -28.67
C ILE A 240 16.86 0.30 -29.17
N GLU A 241 17.48 -0.40 -30.12
CA GLU A 241 18.74 0.02 -30.76
C GLU A 241 18.65 1.36 -31.50
N GLN A 242 17.53 1.63 -32.19
CA GLN A 242 17.33 2.91 -32.85
C GLN A 242 17.19 4.04 -31.83
N ARG A 243 16.49 3.79 -30.73
CA ARG A 243 16.34 4.77 -29.63
C ARG A 243 17.68 5.04 -28.95
N THR A 244 18.49 4.01 -28.69
CA THR A 244 19.82 4.17 -28.07
C THR A 244 20.77 4.92 -29.00
N ASN A 245 20.80 4.58 -30.29
CA ASN A 245 21.64 5.27 -31.28
C ASN A 245 21.23 6.74 -31.46
N ALA A 246 19.93 7.03 -31.45
CA ALA A 246 19.42 8.40 -31.45
C ALA A 246 19.85 9.16 -30.19
N ALA A 247 19.71 8.55 -29.02
CA ALA A 247 20.13 9.13 -27.75
C ALA A 247 21.64 9.42 -27.72
N ILE A 248 22.47 8.48 -28.20
CA ILE A 248 23.93 8.65 -28.30
C ILE A 248 24.26 9.81 -29.24
N SER A 249 23.61 9.91 -30.40
CA SER A 249 23.81 11.01 -31.35
C SER A 249 23.46 12.36 -30.75
N ILE A 250 22.32 12.46 -30.06
CA ILE A 250 21.90 13.69 -29.37
C ILE A 250 22.92 14.06 -28.28
N GLN A 251 23.32 13.09 -27.45
CA GLN A 251 24.29 13.30 -26.38
C GLN A 251 25.67 13.74 -26.92
N LYS A 252 26.14 13.12 -28.01
CA LYS A 252 27.41 13.45 -28.67
C LYS A 252 27.40 14.89 -29.18
N ASN A 253 26.31 15.29 -29.87
CA ASN A 253 26.16 16.65 -30.36
C ASN A 253 26.09 17.68 -29.23
N TRP A 254 25.36 17.37 -28.16
CA TRP A 254 25.25 18.25 -26.99
C TRP A 254 26.57 18.41 -26.25
N ARG A 255 27.30 17.31 -26.01
CA ARG A 255 28.64 17.33 -25.40
C ARG A 255 29.63 18.11 -26.26
N GLY A 256 29.59 17.91 -27.58
CA GLY A 256 30.41 18.68 -28.52
C GLY A 256 30.09 20.17 -28.52
N TYR A 257 28.80 20.54 -28.43
CA TYR A 257 28.37 21.93 -28.30
C TYR A 257 28.87 22.56 -26.99
N LEU A 258 28.72 21.87 -25.86
CA LEU A 258 29.24 22.30 -24.56
C LEU A 258 30.75 22.53 -24.58
N ALA A 259 31.52 21.60 -25.17
CA ALA A 259 32.98 21.72 -25.28
C ALA A 259 33.43 22.91 -26.14
N ARG A 260 32.62 23.32 -27.13
CA ARG A 260 32.87 24.52 -27.96
C ARG A 260 32.40 25.83 -27.32
N ARG A 261 31.71 25.75 -26.17
CA ARG A 261 31.15 26.91 -25.46
C ARG A 261 31.95 27.31 -24.22
N ILE A 262 33.02 26.56 -23.93
CA ILE A 262 34.12 26.91 -23.01
C ILE A 262 35.18 27.63 -23.85
#